data_AF-A0A355J127-F1
#
_entry.id   AF-A0A355J127-F1
#
_cell.length_a   1.000
_cell.length_b   1.000
_cell.length_c   1.000
_cell.angle_alpha   90.00
_cell.angle_beta   90.00
_cell.angle_gamma   90.00
#
_symmetry.space_group_name_H-M   'P 1'
#
loop_
_entity.id
_entity.type
_entity.pdbx_description
1 polymer ?
#
loop_
_entity_poly.entity_id
_entity_poly.type
_entity_poly.pdbx_seq_one_letter_code
_entity_poly.pdbx_strand_id
1 'polypeptide(L)'
;MNERIKRFMELQGLSSSELADNIGVQRSNVTHVLKGRNNPSFPFIEKLLKKYPKLNAKWLLMGEGEMMEGKPVLSPGLFDNYSETSEKIPISGKNTTNLKEEDAVVYSVPEKKAETISAPEPEMQLHIRNKEISAQTNVNLDDKTIERVMIFYSDQTFRVYHPSK
;
A
#
# COMPACT_ATOMS: atom_id res chain seq x y z
N MET A 1 5.87 -3.25 -1.02
CA MET A 1 5.00 -2.13 -1.46
C MET A 1 5.79 -0.92 -1.93
N ASN A 2 6.78 -0.45 -1.17
CA ASN A 2 7.56 0.75 -1.50
C ASN A 2 8.20 0.71 -2.90
N GLU A 3 8.82 -0.42 -3.28
CA GLU A 3 9.36 -0.63 -4.63
C GLU A 3 8.29 -0.59 -5.73
N ARG A 4 7.07 -1.02 -5.43
CA ARG A 4 5.93 -0.94 -6.37
C ARG A 4 5.47 0.51 -6.56
N ILE A 5 5.48 1.31 -5.49
CA ILE A 5 5.21 2.75 -5.58
C ILE A 5 6.28 3.44 -6.42
N LYS A 6 7.58 3.13 -6.22
CA LYS A 6 8.67 3.65 -7.05
C LYS A 6 8.47 3.31 -8.53
N ARG A 7 8.23 2.04 -8.84
CA ARG A 7 8.00 1.59 -10.22
C ARG A 7 6.81 2.29 -10.87
N PHE A 8 5.75 2.52 -10.11
CA PHE A 8 4.59 3.27 -10.57
C PHE A 8 4.97 4.74 -10.87
N MET A 9 5.73 5.39 -9.98
CA MET A 9 6.21 6.75 -10.19
C MET A 9 7.09 6.87 -11.44
N GLU A 10 8.00 5.92 -11.66
CA GLU A 10 8.85 5.87 -12.85
C GLU A 10 8.01 5.78 -14.13
N LEU A 11 6.98 4.92 -14.15
CA LEU A 11 6.09 4.75 -15.30
C LEU A 11 5.27 6.02 -15.58
N GLN A 12 4.87 6.75 -14.53
CA GLN A 12 4.15 8.02 -14.66
C GLN A 12 5.07 9.23 -14.89
N GLY A 13 6.40 9.06 -14.80
CA GLY A 13 7.36 10.16 -14.87
C GLY A 13 7.26 11.15 -13.70
N LEU A 14 6.82 10.69 -12.52
CA LEU A 14 6.58 11.54 -11.35
C LEU A 14 7.79 11.59 -10.42
N SER A 15 8.16 12.80 -10.00
CA SER A 15 9.06 13.01 -8.87
C SER A 15 8.35 12.77 -7.53
N SER A 16 9.13 12.62 -6.45
CA SER A 16 8.60 12.45 -5.08
C SER A 16 7.77 13.65 -4.62
N SER A 17 8.16 14.86 -5.01
CA SER A 17 7.43 16.09 -4.67
C SER A 17 6.10 16.15 -5.42
N GLU A 18 6.10 15.86 -6.72
CA GLU A 18 4.88 15.84 -7.54
C GLU A 18 3.90 14.79 -7.06
N LEU A 19 4.36 13.59 -6.70
CA LEU A 19 3.48 12.58 -6.13
C LEU A 19 2.82 13.08 -4.84
N ALA A 20 3.61 13.69 -3.94
CA ALA A 20 3.11 14.21 -2.67
C ALA A 20 2.04 15.28 -2.87
N ASP A 21 2.31 16.22 -3.77
CA ASP A 21 1.41 17.32 -4.10
C ASP A 21 0.13 16.77 -4.77
N ASN A 22 0.25 15.78 -5.68
CA ASN A 22 -0.87 15.16 -6.39
C ASN A 22 -1.86 14.41 -5.49
N ILE A 23 -1.35 13.70 -4.48
CA ILE A 23 -2.17 12.92 -3.55
C ILE A 23 -2.48 13.68 -2.26
N GLY A 24 -1.98 14.92 -2.11
CA GLY A 24 -2.25 15.78 -0.96
C GLY A 24 -1.69 15.22 0.35
N VAL A 25 -0.41 14.82 0.35
CA VAL A 25 0.32 14.39 1.55
C VAL A 25 1.63 15.18 1.67
N GLN A 26 2.23 15.18 2.86
CA GLN A 26 3.51 15.86 3.06
C GLN A 26 4.64 15.19 2.26
N ARG A 27 5.50 15.98 1.62
CA ARG A 27 6.65 15.48 0.83
C ARG A 27 7.60 14.58 1.64
N SER A 28 7.73 14.87 2.93
CA SER A 28 8.47 14.02 3.86
C SER A 28 7.86 12.61 3.92
N ASN A 29 6.53 12.47 3.95
CA ASN A 29 5.85 11.19 4.01
C ASN A 29 6.20 10.31 2.80
N VAL A 30 6.10 10.85 1.57
CA VAL A 30 6.53 10.14 0.35
C VAL A 30 8.00 9.73 0.45
N THR A 31 8.89 10.63 0.84
CA THR A 31 10.32 10.33 0.98
C THR A 31 10.60 9.17 1.94
N HIS A 32 9.90 9.13 3.08
CA HIS A 32 10.07 8.05 4.06
C HIS A 32 9.54 6.70 3.55
N VAL A 33 8.41 6.71 2.83
CA VAL A 33 7.85 5.52 2.17
C VAL A 33 8.84 4.97 1.15
N LEU A 34 9.39 5.81 0.26
CA LEU A 34 10.33 5.34 -0.78
C LEU A 34 11.65 4.84 -0.19
N LYS A 35 12.10 5.39 0.94
CA LYS A 35 13.32 4.94 1.64
C LYS A 35 13.16 3.62 2.39
N GLY A 36 11.97 3.04 2.44
CA GLY A 36 11.80 1.65 2.89
C GLY A 36 11.80 1.43 4.40
N ARG A 37 11.91 2.48 5.22
CA ARG A 37 11.93 2.34 6.69
C ARG A 37 10.55 2.11 7.29
N ASN A 38 9.50 2.61 6.62
CA ASN A 38 8.12 2.51 7.04
C ASN A 38 7.23 1.98 5.90
N ASN A 39 6.14 1.30 6.26
CA ASN A 39 5.04 1.05 5.33
C ASN A 39 4.21 2.33 5.14
N PRO A 40 3.66 2.57 3.93
CA PRO A 40 2.73 3.67 3.72
C PRO A 40 1.48 3.49 4.60
N SER A 41 1.05 4.57 5.25
CA SER A 41 -0.17 4.58 6.06
C SER A 41 -1.41 4.33 5.21
N PHE A 42 -2.49 3.80 5.78
CA PHE A 42 -3.76 3.63 5.06
C PHE A 42 -4.25 4.91 4.34
N PRO A 43 -4.28 6.10 4.98
CA PRO A 43 -4.69 7.33 4.29
C PRO A 43 -3.83 7.69 3.07
N PHE A 44 -2.55 7.31 3.08
CA PHE A 44 -1.66 7.48 1.92
C PHE A 44 -2.11 6.60 0.76
N ILE A 45 -2.34 5.32 1.04
CA ILE A 45 -2.75 4.32 0.05
C ILE A 45 -4.13 4.69 -0.52
N GLU A 46 -5.07 5.08 0.34
CA GLU A 46 -6.40 5.52 -0.06
C GLU A 46 -6.34 6.72 -1.00
N LYS A 47 -5.58 7.77 -0.64
CA LYS A 47 -5.38 8.95 -1.49
C LYS A 47 -4.71 8.61 -2.81
N LEU A 48 -3.73 7.71 -2.79
CA LEU A 48 -3.04 7.24 -3.99
C LEU A 48 -4.02 6.53 -4.95
N LEU A 49 -4.78 5.56 -4.47
CA LEU A 49 -5.73 4.81 -5.29
C LEU A 49 -6.91 5.68 -5.76
N LYS A 50 -7.38 6.63 -4.94
CA LYS A 50 -8.39 7.62 -5.35
C LYS A 50 -7.87 8.53 -6.46
N LYS A 51 -6.61 8.96 -6.39
CA LYS A 51 -5.99 9.82 -7.40
C LYS A 51 -5.68 9.08 -8.70
N TYR A 52 -5.28 7.80 -8.60
CA TYR A 52 -4.92 6.95 -9.72
C TYR A 52 -5.84 5.72 -9.77
N PRO A 53 -7.10 5.87 -10.23
CA PRO A 53 -8.08 4.78 -10.23
C PRO A 53 -7.72 3.63 -11.18
N LYS A 54 -6.81 3.86 -12.13
CA LYS A 54 -6.27 2.81 -13.01
C LYS A 54 -5.16 1.99 -12.36
N LEU A 55 -4.68 2.37 -11.18
CA LEU A 55 -3.65 1.62 -10.45
C LEU A 55 -4.32 0.43 -9.75
N ASN A 56 -3.85 -0.78 -10.03
CA ASN A 56 -4.39 -2.00 -9.46
C ASN A 56 -4.06 -2.08 -7.96
N ALA A 57 -5.11 -2.09 -7.13
CA ALA A 57 -4.96 -2.17 -5.68
C ALA A 57 -4.37 -3.51 -5.22
N LYS A 58 -4.78 -4.62 -5.85
CA LYS A 58 -4.24 -5.97 -5.55
C LYS A 58 -2.74 -6.03 -5.85
N TRP A 59 -2.32 -5.46 -6.97
CA TRP A 59 -0.90 -5.36 -7.31
C TRP A 59 -0.14 -4.48 -6.33
N LEU A 60 -0.66 -3.31 -6.00
CA LEU A 60 -0.01 -2.41 -5.06
C LEU A 60 0.17 -3.06 -3.68
N LEU A 61 -0.89 -3.68 -3.15
CA LEU A 61 -0.93 -4.24 -1.80
C LEU A 61 -0.22 -5.59 -1.72
N MET A 62 -0.63 -6.55 -2.55
CA MET A 62 -0.18 -7.94 -2.48
C MET A 62 0.99 -8.24 -3.42
N GLY A 63 1.21 -7.41 -4.45
CA GLY A 63 2.23 -7.66 -5.47
C GLY A 63 1.80 -8.66 -6.55
N GLU A 64 0.50 -8.97 -6.61
CA GLU A 64 -0.07 -9.92 -7.55
C GLU A 64 -0.78 -9.22 -8.71
N GLY A 65 -0.64 -9.77 -9.92
CA GLY A 65 -1.28 -9.23 -11.13
C GLY A 65 -0.48 -8.14 -11.82
N GLU A 66 -1.15 -7.36 -12.66
CA GLU A 66 -0.55 -6.25 -13.39
C GLU A 66 -0.66 -4.94 -12.60
N MET A 67 0.28 -4.02 -12.81
CA MET A 67 0.29 -2.71 -12.15
C MET A 67 -0.95 -1.88 -12.47
N MET A 68 -1.37 -1.86 -13.73
CA MET A 68 -2.47 -1.03 -14.18
C MET A 68 -3.68 -1.92 -14.46
N GLU A 69 -4.86 -1.47 -14.08
CA GLU A 69 -6.12 -2.08 -14.48
C GLU A 69 -6.47 -1.62 -15.90
N GLY A 70 -6.37 -2.54 -16.84
CA GLY A 70 -6.79 -2.35 -18.22
C GLY A 70 -6.86 -3.70 -18.89
N LYS A 71 -8.07 -4.18 -19.19
CA LYS A 71 -8.22 -5.10 -20.31
C LYS A 71 -7.64 -4.36 -21.52
N PRO A 72 -6.81 -4.99 -22.38
CA PRO A 72 -6.50 -4.39 -23.66
C PRO A 72 -7.85 -4.18 -24.33
N VAL A 73 -8.30 -2.93 -24.43
CA VAL A 73 -9.31 -2.57 -25.39
C VAL A 73 -8.58 -2.72 -26.71
N LEU A 74 -8.58 -3.94 -27.23
CA LEU A 74 -8.42 -4.17 -28.64
C LEU A 74 -9.55 -3.34 -29.25
N SER A 75 -9.21 -2.13 -29.69
CA SER A 75 -10.01 -1.46 -30.69
C SER A 75 -10.23 -2.51 -31.80
N PRO A 76 -11.46 -2.89 -32.14
CA PRO A 76 -11.70 -3.67 -33.34
C PRO A 76 -10.94 -2.96 -34.46
N GLY A 77 -10.00 -3.67 -35.10
CA GLY A 77 -9.07 -3.08 -36.03
C GLY A 77 -9.85 -2.35 -37.12
N LEU A 78 -9.49 -1.09 -37.38
CA LEU A 78 -9.99 -0.34 -38.54
C LEU A 78 -9.49 -0.93 -39.89
N PHE A 79 -8.80 -2.08 -39.85
CA PHE A 79 -8.17 -2.75 -40.98
C PHE A 79 -8.57 -4.23 -41.12
N ASP A 80 -9.61 -4.71 -40.45
CA ASP A 80 -10.08 -6.12 -40.60
C ASP A 80 -10.85 -6.39 -41.91
N ASN A 81 -10.84 -5.46 -42.86
CA ASN A 81 -11.56 -5.64 -44.11
C ASN A 81 -10.74 -5.30 -45.35
N TYR A 82 -9.56 -5.93 -45.49
CA TYR A 82 -8.93 -6.14 -46.79
C TYR A 82 -8.14 -7.45 -46.79
N SER A 83 -8.78 -8.53 -47.24
CA SER A 83 -8.12 -9.48 -48.14
C SER A 83 -9.20 -10.26 -48.91
N GLU A 84 -9.42 -9.79 -50.13
CA GLU A 84 -10.06 -10.56 -51.20
C GLU A 84 -9.32 -11.89 -51.42
N THR A 85 -10.13 -12.95 -51.54
CA THR A 85 -9.96 -14.13 -52.41
C THR A 85 -8.53 -14.54 -52.78
N SER A 86 -8.06 -15.63 -52.17
CA SER A 86 -7.35 -16.67 -52.91
C SER A 86 -7.67 -18.05 -52.35
N GLU A 87 -7.83 -19.01 -53.25
CA GLU A 87 -8.46 -20.32 -53.07
C GLU A 87 -7.68 -21.32 -52.20
N LYS A 88 -8.47 -22.13 -51.47
CA LYS A 88 -8.33 -23.57 -51.12
C LYS A 88 -6.97 -24.14 -50.66
N ILE A 89 -6.93 -24.70 -49.44
CA ILE A 89 -6.67 -26.14 -49.14
C ILE A 89 -7.42 -26.53 -47.83
N PRO A 90 -8.06 -27.71 -47.73
CA PRO A 90 -8.84 -28.14 -46.55
C PRO A 90 -8.03 -29.06 -45.61
N ILE A 91 -8.08 -28.84 -44.30
CA ILE A 91 -7.73 -29.89 -43.31
C ILE A 91 -8.74 -29.91 -42.16
N SER A 92 -9.58 -30.93 -42.25
CA SER A 92 -10.28 -31.69 -41.21
C SER A 92 -9.79 -31.52 -39.76
N GLY A 93 -10.72 -31.35 -38.83
CA GLY A 93 -10.45 -31.48 -37.40
C GLY A 93 -11.67 -31.19 -36.55
N LYS A 94 -12.51 -32.21 -36.37
CA LYS A 94 -13.64 -32.24 -35.42
C LYS A 94 -13.16 -31.88 -34.01
N ASN A 95 -13.92 -31.07 -33.26
CA ASN A 95 -14.68 -31.57 -32.11
C ASN A 95 -15.58 -30.51 -31.49
N THR A 96 -16.77 -31.01 -31.18
CA THR A 96 -17.95 -30.39 -30.60
C THR A 96 -17.89 -30.37 -29.07
N THR A 97 -18.57 -29.38 -28.48
CA THR A 97 -19.39 -29.47 -27.23
C THR A 97 -18.79 -30.09 -25.97
N ASN A 98 -18.79 -29.34 -24.85
CA ASN A 98 -19.83 -29.53 -23.83
C ASN A 98 -19.74 -28.51 -22.68
N LEU A 99 -20.88 -27.87 -22.42
CA LEU A 99 -21.29 -27.28 -21.15
C LEU A 99 -22.21 -28.29 -20.46
N LYS A 100 -22.03 -28.48 -19.15
CA LYS A 100 -23.01 -28.77 -18.07
C LYS A 100 -22.23 -29.35 -16.87
N GLU A 101 -22.29 -28.73 -15.70
CA GLU A 101 -23.28 -28.99 -14.62
C GLU A 101 -23.22 -30.47 -14.24
N GLU A 102 -23.03 -30.92 -13.01
CA GLU A 102 -23.37 -30.45 -11.67
C GLU A 102 -22.94 -31.58 -10.71
N ASP A 103 -22.55 -31.30 -9.46
CA ASP A 103 -22.96 -32.11 -8.31
C ASP A 103 -22.33 -31.60 -7.00
N ALA A 104 -23.22 -31.34 -6.06
CA ALA A 104 -22.97 -30.95 -4.69
C ALA A 104 -22.86 -32.18 -3.79
N VAL A 105 -21.90 -32.24 -2.86
CA VAL A 105 -22.10 -32.94 -1.57
C VAL A 105 -21.33 -32.25 -0.44
N VAL A 106 -22.07 -32.02 0.64
CA VAL A 106 -21.74 -31.45 1.96
C VAL A 106 -21.27 -32.58 2.89
N TYR A 107 -20.24 -32.46 3.72
CA TYR A 107 -20.21 -32.18 5.18
C TYR A 107 -18.81 -32.70 5.64
N SER A 108 -18.06 -32.09 6.56
CA SER A 108 -18.22 -32.33 8.00
C SER A 108 -17.22 -31.48 8.79
N VAL A 109 -17.73 -30.80 9.82
CA VAL A 109 -16.95 -30.16 10.89
C VAL A 109 -16.60 -31.22 11.95
N PRO A 110 -15.40 -31.17 12.55
CA PRO A 110 -15.22 -31.60 13.93
C PRO A 110 -14.80 -30.42 14.80
N GLU A 111 -15.64 -30.15 15.79
CA GLU A 111 -15.45 -29.24 16.91
C GLU A 111 -14.71 -29.97 18.04
N LYS A 112 -13.69 -29.35 18.66
CA LYS A 112 -13.37 -29.53 20.09
C LYS A 112 -12.40 -28.47 20.64
N LYS A 113 -13.01 -27.52 21.35
CA LYS A 113 -12.69 -26.94 22.69
C LYS A 113 -11.23 -26.90 23.19
N ALA A 114 -10.75 -25.69 23.51
CA ALA A 114 -9.98 -25.36 24.73
C ALA A 114 -10.00 -23.84 25.01
N GLU A 115 -9.72 -23.46 26.26
CA GLU A 115 -10.17 -22.26 26.98
C GLU A 115 -9.46 -20.93 26.71
N THR A 116 -10.27 -19.86 26.84
CA THR A 116 -10.08 -18.57 27.52
C THR A 116 -8.72 -18.28 28.19
N ILE A 117 -8.03 -17.22 27.72
CA ILE A 117 -7.30 -16.28 28.59
C ILE A 117 -7.52 -14.85 28.08
N SER A 118 -8.04 -14.02 28.99
CA SER A 118 -8.28 -12.58 28.88
C SER A 118 -6.98 -11.78 28.84
N ALA A 119 -6.81 -10.88 27.87
CA ALA A 119 -5.82 -9.80 27.91
C ALA A 119 -6.43 -8.51 27.33
N PRO A 120 -6.36 -7.37 28.05
CA PRO A 120 -7.04 -6.14 27.65
C PRO A 120 -6.26 -5.37 26.58
N GLU A 121 -7.01 -4.92 25.58
CA GLU A 121 -6.63 -3.98 24.52
C GLU A 121 -6.66 -2.55 25.08
N PRO A 122 -5.60 -1.73 24.95
CA PRO A 122 -5.69 -0.32 25.28
C PRO A 122 -6.20 0.45 24.04
N GLU A 123 -7.47 0.84 24.10
CA GLU A 123 -8.04 1.87 23.23
C GLU A 123 -7.27 3.20 23.42
N MET A 124 -6.59 3.67 22.37
CA MET A 124 -5.99 5.01 22.37
C MET A 124 -7.02 6.04 21.90
N GLN A 125 -7.77 6.61 22.85
CA GLN A 125 -8.61 7.78 22.61
C GLN A 125 -7.75 9.05 22.51
N LEU A 126 -7.77 9.70 21.35
CA LEU A 126 -7.18 11.02 21.13
C LEU A 126 -8.01 12.10 21.84
N HIS A 127 -7.58 12.51 23.03
CA HIS A 127 -8.03 13.75 23.66
C HIS A 127 -6.96 14.83 23.45
N ILE A 128 -7.16 15.68 22.44
CA ILE A 128 -6.43 16.96 22.36
C ILE A 128 -7.03 17.89 23.40
N ARG A 129 -6.34 18.04 24.54
CA ARG A 129 -6.61 19.11 25.50
C ARG A 129 -5.43 20.08 25.44
N ASN A 130 -5.65 21.25 24.84
CA ASN A 130 -4.74 22.37 24.96
C ASN A 130 -4.64 22.74 26.45
N LYS A 131 -3.53 22.34 27.09
CA LYS A 131 -3.17 22.77 28.43
C LYS A 131 -1.83 23.46 28.34
N GLU A 132 -1.84 24.76 28.56
CA GLU A 132 -0.65 25.56 28.77
C GLU A 132 0.19 24.90 29.87
N ILE A 133 1.39 24.44 29.51
CA ILE A 133 2.29 23.78 30.46
C ILE A 133 3.04 24.87 31.20
N SER A 134 2.50 25.30 32.34
CA SER A 134 3.29 25.93 33.40
C SER A 134 4.26 24.88 33.95
N ALA A 135 5.56 25.17 33.90
CA ALA A 135 6.63 24.30 34.36
C ALA A 135 6.47 23.96 35.85
N GLN A 136 6.23 22.68 36.14
CA GLN A 136 6.59 21.99 37.38
C GLN A 136 6.22 20.50 37.23
N THR A 137 7.16 19.70 36.73
CA THR A 137 7.09 18.25 36.82
C THR A 137 8.16 17.77 37.78
N ASN A 138 7.77 17.45 39.01
CA ASN A 138 8.55 16.56 39.88
C ASN A 138 8.49 15.16 39.25
N VAL A 139 9.38 14.92 38.29
CA VAL A 139 9.68 13.58 37.81
C VAL A 139 10.78 13.07 38.72
N ASN A 140 10.49 12.08 39.57
CA ASN A 140 11.55 11.36 40.26
C ASN A 140 12.40 10.66 39.18
N LEU A 141 13.63 11.15 39.03
CA LEU A 141 14.59 10.82 37.98
C LEU A 141 15.70 9.89 38.50
N ASP A 142 15.61 9.46 39.76
CA ASP A 142 16.75 8.94 40.51
C ASP A 142 17.29 7.60 39.95
N ASP A 143 16.49 6.87 39.17
CA ASP A 143 16.88 5.57 38.57
C ASP A 143 16.98 5.56 37.04
N LYS A 144 16.82 6.71 36.36
CA LYS A 144 16.85 6.75 34.88
C LYS A 144 18.18 7.25 34.36
N THR A 145 18.84 6.44 33.54
CA THR A 145 20.03 6.85 32.81
C THR A 145 19.64 7.56 31.52
N ILE A 146 20.34 8.65 31.20
CA ILE A 146 20.13 9.41 29.97
C ILE A 146 20.81 8.66 28.82
N GLU A 147 20.03 8.10 27.90
CA GLU A 147 20.56 7.42 26.71
C GLU A 147 21.15 8.41 25.69
N ARG A 148 20.43 9.50 25.41
CA ARG A 148 20.86 10.56 24.49
C ARG A 148 20.12 11.86 24.73
N VAL A 149 20.75 12.96 24.35
CA VAL A 149 20.13 14.29 24.31
C VAL A 149 20.15 14.79 22.86
N MET A 150 19.01 15.27 22.36
CA MET A 150 18.88 15.88 21.03
C MET A 150 18.51 17.36 21.17
N ILE A 151 19.34 18.23 20.59
CA ILE A 151 19.18 19.68 20.62
C ILE A 151 18.83 20.14 19.21
N PHE A 152 17.71 20.85 19.05
CA PHE A 152 17.28 21.46 17.80
C PHE A 152 17.59 22.95 17.80
N TYR A 153 18.13 23.45 16.69
CA TYR A 153 18.44 24.86 16.48
C TYR A 153 17.38 25.52 15.61
N SER A 154 17.26 26.85 15.68
CA SER A 154 16.30 27.62 14.89
C SER A 154 16.55 27.56 13.38
N ASP A 155 17.76 27.20 12.96
CA ASP A 155 18.13 26.97 11.56
C ASP A 155 17.74 25.56 11.06
N GLN A 156 16.92 24.84 11.82
CA GLN A 156 16.46 23.47 11.55
C GLN A 156 17.58 22.42 11.59
N THR A 157 18.77 22.77 12.07
CA THR A 157 19.81 21.79 12.37
C THR A 157 19.57 21.14 13.73
N PHE A 158 20.23 20.00 13.98
CA PHE A 158 20.20 19.36 15.29
C PHE A 158 21.55 18.78 15.67
N ARG A 159 21.80 18.66 16.98
CA ARG A 159 22.95 17.94 17.53
C ARG A 159 22.50 16.85 18.48
N VAL A 160 23.20 15.72 18.42
CA VAL A 160 22.97 14.56 19.27
C VAL A 160 24.17 14.39 20.19
N TYR A 161 23.89 14.28 21.48
CA TYR A 161 24.88 13.98 22.51
C TYR A 161 24.58 12.62 23.13
N HIS A 162 25.61 11.81 23.29
CA HIS A 162 25.57 10.58 24.05
C HIS A 162 26.41 10.83 25.31
N PRO A 163 25.80 10.95 26.50
CA PRO A 163 26.54 11.09 27.74
C PRO A 163 27.51 9.92 27.87
N SER A 164 28.79 10.21 28.06
CA SER A 164 29.77 9.16 28.35
C SER A 164 29.47 8.61 29.75
N LYS A 165 29.56 7.28 29.89
CA LYS A 165 29.35 6.58 31.17
C LYS A 165 30.32 7.04 32.24
#